data_AF-A0A2G1LQ68-F1
#
_entry.id   AF-A0A2G1LQ68-F1
#
_cell.length_a   1.000
_cell.length_b   1.000
_cell.length_c   1.000
_cell.angle_alpha   90.00
_cell.angle_beta   90.00
_cell.angle_gamma   90.00
#
_symmetry.space_group_name_H-M   'P 1'
#
loop_
_entity.id
_entity.type
_entity.pdbx_description
1 polymer ?
#
loop_
_entity_poly.entity_id
_entity_poly.type
_entity_poly.pdbx_seq_one_letter_code
_entity_poly.pdbx_strand_id
1 'polypeptide(L)' 'MKRVVVLTGGVGGAKLVLGLSRIMAGDGLTAIVNTGDDFRHLGLHISPDIDT' A
#
# COMPACT_ATOMS: atom_id res chain seq x y z
N MET A 1 -1.98 21.58 6.14
CA MET A 1 -2.43 20.19 6.37
C MET A 1 -1.19 19.30 6.50
N LYS A 2 -1.23 18.27 7.37
CA LYS A 2 -0.10 17.33 7.53
C LYS A 2 -0.07 16.34 6.36
N ARG A 3 1.13 15.98 5.89
CA ARG A 3 1.37 14.94 4.87
C ARG A 3 2.14 13.79 5.49
N VAL A 4 1.67 12.56 5.28
CA VAL A 4 2.27 11.33 5.79
C VAL A 4 2.62 10.42 4.62
N VAL A 5 3.84 9.90 4.64
CA VAL A 5 4.29 8.83 3.74
C VAL A 5 4.50 7.58 4.58
N VAL A 6 3.98 6.44 4.12
CA VAL A 6 4.14 5.14 4.77
C VAL A 6 4.80 4.15 3.81
N LEU A 7 5.88 3.51 4.24
CA LEU A 7 6.46 2.34 3.59
C LEU A 7 5.69 1.11 4.07
N THR A 8 5.15 0.32 3.15
CA THR A 8 4.16 -0.70 3.50
C THR A 8 4.22 -1.93 2.61
N GLY A 9 3.70 -3.05 3.10
CA GLY A 9 3.61 -4.33 2.41
C GLY A 9 2.79 -5.33 3.22
N GLY A 10 2.26 -6.34 2.56
CA GLY A 10 1.36 -7.35 3.10
C GLY A 10 0.07 -6.82 3.72
N VAL A 11 -0.71 -7.77 4.26
CA VAL A 11 -2.01 -7.49 4.90
C VAL A 11 -1.89 -6.56 6.11
N GLY A 12 -0.81 -6.66 6.88
CA GLY A 12 -0.56 -5.76 8.01
C GLY A 12 -0.36 -4.31 7.57
N GLY A 13 0.38 -4.12 6.48
CA GLY A 13 0.58 -2.83 5.87
C GLY A 13 -0.71 -2.20 5.34
N ALA A 14 -1.53 -2.98 4.62
CA ALA A 14 -2.84 -2.51 4.14
C ALA A 14 -3.76 -2.07 5.29
N LYS A 15 -3.80 -2.82 6.40
CA LYS A 15 -4.58 -2.45 7.59
C LYS A 15 -4.09 -1.16 8.24
N LEU A 16 -2.78 -0.91 8.27
CA LEU A 16 -2.22 0.36 8.74
C LEU A 16 -2.67 1.53 7.85
N VAL A 17 -2.57 1.38 6.52
CA VAL A 17 -3.03 2.39 5.55
C VAL A 17 -4.52 2.67 5.72
N LEU A 18 -5.35 1.64 5.91
CA LEU A 18 -6.78 1.79 6.17
C LEU A 18 -7.08 2.53 7.47
N GLY A 19 -6.29 2.32 8.52
CA GLY A 19 -6.40 3.08 9.76
C GLY A 19 -6.03 4.55 9.56
N LEU A 20 -4.91 4.82 8.89
CA LEU A 20 -4.43 6.16 8.59
C LEU A 20 -5.40 6.94 7.70
N SER A 21 -6.00 6.30 6.69
CA SER A 21 -6.94 6.96 5.78
C SER A 21 -8.21 7.47 6.47
N ARG A 22 -8.61 6.87 7.60
CA ARG A 22 -9.76 7.33 8.40
C ARG A 22 -9.50 8.60 9.19
N ILE A 23 -8.22 8.92 9.47
CA ILE A 23 -7.84 10.09 10.28
C ILE A 23 -7.12 11.18 9.46
N MET A 24 -6.72 10.87 8.23
CA MET A 24 -6.10 11.81 7.31
C MET A 24 -7.15 12.48 6.43
N ALA A 25 -7.00 13.79 6.19
CA ALA A 25 -7.90 14.54 5.32
C ALA A 25 -7.40 14.52 3.87
N GLY A 26 -8.28 14.15 2.94
CA GLY A 26 -8.02 14.18 1.49
C GLY A 26 -6.73 13.44 1.12
N ASP A 27 -5.91 14.07 0.26
CA ASP A 27 -4.66 13.52 -0.28
C ASP A 27 -3.46 13.62 0.70
N GLY A 28 -3.73 13.66 2.01
CA GLY A 28 -2.72 13.80 3.05
C GLY A 28 -1.88 12.54 3.29
N LEU A 29 -2.22 11.42 2.65
CA LEU A 29 -1.59 10.11 2.86
C LEU A 29 -1.04 9.56 1.53
N THR A 30 0.21 9.12 1.55
CA THR A 30 0.87 8.44 0.44
C THR A 30 1.46 7.13 0.92
N ALA A 31 1.17 6.03 0.22
CA ALA A 31 1.77 4.73 0.48
C ALA A 31 2.84 4.41 -0.57
N ILE A 32 4.02 3.98 -0.11
CA ILE A 32 5.06 3.38 -0.92
C ILE A 32 5.01 1.88 -0.63
N VAL A 33 4.56 1.11 -1.62
CA VAL A 33 4.22 -0.30 -1.45
C VAL A 33 5.39 -1.17 -1.90
N ASN A 34 5.66 -2.25 -1.15
CA ASN A 34 6.62 -3.29 -1.49
C ASN A 34 6.31 -3.88 -2.88
N THR A 35 7.35 -3.98 -3.71
CA THR A 35 7.32 -4.66 -5.03
C THR A 35 8.22 -5.88 -5.06
N GLY A 36 8.85 -6.24 -3.92
CA GLY A 36 9.74 -7.38 -3.81
C GLY A 36 9.04 -8.72 -4.04
N ASP A 37 7.72 -8.74 -3.90
CA ASP A 37 6.87 -9.92 -4.08
C ASP A 37 6.19 -9.93 -5.46
N ASP A 38 6.52 -9.00 -6.35
CA ASP A 38 5.97 -8.97 -7.71
C ASP A 38 6.53 -10.13 -8.55
N PHE A 39 5.67 -10.80 -9.31
CA PHE A 39 6.05 -11.95 -10.12
C PHE A 39 5.16 -12.14 -11.35
N ARG A 40 5.59 -13.03 -12.26
CA ARG A 40 4.74 -13.48 -13.37
C ARG A 40 4.16 -14.84 -13.10
N HIS A 41 2.84 -14.96 -13.24
CA HIS A 41 2.12 -16.23 -13.12
C HIS A 41 1.18 -16.42 -14.30
N LEU A 42 1.24 -17.57 -14.98
CA LEU A 42 0.41 -17.88 -16.15
C LEU A 42 0.49 -16.80 -17.26
N GLY A 43 1.68 -16.19 -17.42
CA GLY A 43 1.91 -15.11 -18.39
C GLY A 43 1.48 -13.71 -17.94
N LEU A 44 0.76 -13.59 -16.83
CA LEU A 44 0.26 -12.32 -16.26
C LEU A 44 1.25 -11.75 -15.24
N HIS A 45 1.22 -10.43 -15.03
CA HIS A 45 1.93 -9.75 -13.94
C HIS A 45 1.06 -9.72 -12.69
N ILE A 46 1.63 -10.09 -11.55
CA ILE A 46 0.95 -10.12 -10.25
C ILE A 46 1.76 -9.25 -9.28
N SER A 47 1.10 -8.33 -8.58
CA SER A 47 1.72 -7.42 -7.60
C SER A 47 1.02 -7.55 -6.24
N PRO A 48 1.35 -8.58 -5.44
CA PRO A 48 0.53 -9.01 -4.30
C PRO A 48 0.24 -7.91 -3.28
N ASP A 49 1.26 -7.13 -2.94
CA ASP A 49 1.16 -6.12 -1.88
C ASP A 49 0.46 -4.84 -2.36
N ILE A 50 0.50 -4.56 -3.66
CA ILE A 50 -0.27 -3.46 -4.27
C ILE A 50 -1.75 -3.84 -4.37
N ASP A 51 -2.04 -5.10 -4.67
CA ASP A 51 -3.39 -5.61 -4.88
C ASP A 51 -4.14 -5.93 -3.56
N THR A 52 -3.42 -6.05 -2.43
CA THR A 52 -3.96 -6.36 -1.08
C THR A 52 -4.71 -5.18 -0.46
#